data_AF-A0A090RAQ4-F1
#
_entry.id   AF-A0A090RAQ4-F1
#
_cell.length_a   1.000
_cell.length_b   1.000
_cell.length_c   1.000
_cell.angle_alpha   90.00
_cell.angle_beta   90.00
_cell.angle_gamma   90.00
#
_symmetry.space_group_name_H-M   'P 1'
#
loop_
_entity.id
_entity.type
_entity.pdbx_description
1 polymer ?
#
loop_
_entity_poly.entity_id
_entity_poly.type
_entity_poly.pdbx_seq_one_letter_code
_entity_poly.pdbx_strand_id
1 'polypeptide(L)' 'MLVISGVRQAEEEKNFIYQGIAERNFERKFQLADHVKVLSAHLENGLLHIDLEREEPEAMQPRKIAIGAKVEGSAEA' A
#
# COMPACT_ATOMS: atom_id res chain seq x y z
N MET A 1 -5.55 -3.39 1.26
CA MET A 1 -5.98 -2.62 2.46
C MET A 1 -4.84 -2.62 3.46
N LEU A 2 -4.49 -1.45 3.99
CA LEU A 2 -3.41 -1.26 4.96
C LEU A 2 -4.00 -0.82 6.29
N VAL A 3 -3.54 -1.41 7.40
CA VAL A 3 -3.97 -1.06 8.76
C VAL A 3 -2.75 -0.65 9.57
N ILE A 4 -2.85 0.49 10.25
CA ILE A 4 -1.83 1.03 11.14
C ILE A 4 -2.44 1.13 12.54
N SER A 5 -1.87 0.44 13.51
CA SER A 5 -2.34 0.45 14.90
C SER A 5 -1.20 0.76 15.87
N GLY A 6 -1.47 1.61 16.84
CA GLY A 6 -0.58 1.88 17.98
C GLY A 6 -1.32 1.60 19.28
N VAL A 7 -0.74 0.72 20.10
CA VAL A 7 -1.26 0.36 21.42
C VAL A 7 -0.24 0.81 22.46
N ARG A 8 -0.68 1.65 23.39
CA ARG A 8 0.12 1.98 24.58
C ARG A 8 -0.04 0.85 25.58
N GLN A 9 1.08 0.34 26.11
CA GLN A 9 1.02 -0.51 27.30
C GLN A 9 0.55 0.32 28.50
N ALA A 10 -0.32 -0.26 29.32
CA ALA A 10 -0.74 0.36 30.56
C ALA A 10 0.50 0.51 31.47
N GLU A 11 0.88 1.75 31.76
CA GLU A 11 1.86 2.03 32.80
C GLU A 11 1.14 2.20 34.14
N GLU A 12 1.77 1.76 35.23
CA GLU A 12 1.30 1.97 36.60
C GLU A 12 0.95 3.46 36.84
N GLU A 13 -0.02 3.72 37.72
CA GLU A 13 -0.64 5.03 37.99
C GLU A 13 0.38 6.17 38.14
N LYS A 14 0.76 6.78 37.01
CA LYS A 14 1.60 7.98 36.99
C LYS A 14 0.71 9.17 37.29
N ASN A 15 0.93 9.79 38.45
CA ASN A 15 0.27 11.02 38.84
C ASN A 15 0.88 12.21 38.10
N PHE A 16 0.17 12.71 37.08
CA PHE A 16 0.55 13.93 36.34
C PHE A 16 -0.19 15.15 36.92
N ILE A 17 0.53 16.26 37.11
CA ILE A 17 -0.07 17.55 37.49
C ILE A 17 -0.80 18.17 36.29
N TYR A 18 -0.25 18.03 35.08
CA TYR A 18 -0.87 18.46 33.82
C TYR A 18 -0.40 17.58 32.66
N GLN A 19 -1.34 17.09 31.86
CA GLN A 19 -1.07 16.32 30.65
C GLN A 19 -1.70 17.03 29.45
N GLY A 20 -0.88 17.76 28.67
CA GLY A 20 -1.36 18.54 27.53
C GLY A 20 -1.73 17.70 26.30
N ILE A 21 -1.28 16.45 26.23
CA ILE A 21 -1.56 15.55 25.10
C ILE A 21 -2.01 14.20 25.66
N ALA A 22 -3.22 13.79 25.29
CA ALA A 22 -3.76 12.50 25.66
C ALA A 22 -3.09 11.40 24.84
N GLU A 23 -2.47 10.45 25.52
CA GLU A 23 -1.84 9.29 24.88
C GLU A 23 -2.86 8.16 24.76
N ARG A 24 -3.52 8.10 23.60
CA ARG A 24 -4.59 7.13 23.32
C ARG A 24 -4.11 6.09 22.33
N ASN A 25 -4.66 4.88 22.44
CA ASN A 25 -4.55 3.87 21.40
C ASN A 25 -5.18 4.41 20.10
N PHE A 26 -4.62 4.04 18.97
CA PHE A 26 -5.15 4.44 17.67
C PHE A 26 -5.12 3.29 16.68
N GLU A 27 -6.09 3.31 15.77
CA GLU A 27 -6.13 2.46 14.59
C GLU A 27 -6.54 3.33 13.39
N ARG A 28 -5.81 3.23 12.29
CA ARG A 28 -6.10 3.89 11.02
C ARG A 28 -6.09 2.86 9.91
N LYS A 29 -7.13 2.90 9.08
CA LYS A 29 -7.30 2.00 7.94
C LYS A 29 -7.21 2.80 6.66
N PHE A 30 -6.39 2.33 5.73
CA PHE A 30 -6.18 2.94 4.43
C PHE A 30 -6.56 1.93 3.35
N GLN A 31 -7.38 2.36 2.42
CA GLN A 31 -7.64 1.60 1.21
C GLN A 31 -6.52 1.92 0.22
N LEU A 32 -5.78 0.88 -0.18
CA LEU A 32 -4.76 1.01 -1.22
C LEU A 32 -5.44 0.87 -2.58
N ALA A 33 -4.97 1.62 -3.56
CA ALA A 33 -5.42 1.48 -4.94
C ALA A 33 -4.95 0.14 -5.54
N ASP A 34 -5.56 -0.24 -6.66
CA ASP A 34 -5.14 -1.41 -7.40
C ASP A 34 -3.67 -1.27 -7.83
N HIS A 35 -2.93 -2.36 -7.69
CA HIS A 35 -1.50 -2.44 -7.99
C HIS A 35 -0.57 -1.58 -7.12
N VAL A 36 -1.01 -1.09 -5.96
CA VAL A 36 -0.13 -0.49 -4.96
C VAL A 36 0.38 -1.56 -3.99
N LYS A 37 1.70 -1.65 -3.82
CA LYS A 37 2.37 -2.52 -2.84
C LYS A 37 3.08 -1.68 -1.78
N VAL A 38 3.14 -2.23 -0.57
CA VAL A 38 3.92 -1.67 0.55
C VAL A 38 5.34 -2.20 0.43
N LEU A 39 6.32 -1.30 0.36
CA LEU A 39 7.73 -1.67 0.27
C LEU A 39 8.39 -1.71 1.65
N SER A 40 8.19 -0.66 2.44
CA SER A 40 8.92 -0.44 3.68
C SER A 40 8.09 0.37 4.67
N ALA A 41 8.42 0.26 5.96
CA ALA A 41 7.89 1.12 7.00
C ALA A 41 9.00 1.44 8.00
N HIS A 42 9.16 2.72 8.34
CA HIS A 42 10.18 3.20 9.27
C HIS A 42 9.61 4.26 10.21
N LEU A 43 9.98 4.19 11.49
CA LEU A 43 9.57 5.13 12.52
C LEU A 43 10.78 5.94 12.95
N GLU A 44 10.77 7.24 12.69
CA GLU A 44 11.86 8.15 13.07
C GLU A 44 11.27 9.44 13.66
N ASN A 45 11.85 9.93 14.76
CA ASN A 45 11.43 11.19 15.41
C ASN A 45 9.92 11.26 15.73
N GLY A 46 9.29 10.12 16.02
CA GLY A 46 7.86 10.01 16.31
C GLY A 46 6.94 10.01 15.09
N LEU A 47 7.48 9.92 13.88
CA LEU A 47 6.76 9.90 12.61
C LEU A 47 6.92 8.54 11.94
N LEU A 48 5.81 7.89 11.64
CA LEU A 48 5.78 6.63 10.89
C LEU A 48 5.69 6.95 9.40
N HIS A 49 6.75 6.62 8.67
CA HIS A 49 6.82 6.69 7.22
C HIS A 49 6.55 5.30 6.62
N ILE A 50 5.75 5.24 5.57
CA ILE A 50 5.41 4.01 4.85
C ILE A 50 5.64 4.25 3.37
N ASP A 51 6.54 3.47 2.79
CA ASP A 51 6.87 3.55 1.38
C ASP A 51 5.92 2.67 0.58
N LEU A 52 5.27 3.27 -0.41
CA LEU A 52 4.33 2.61 -1.30
C LEU A 52 4.82 2.74 -2.73
N GLU A 53 4.77 1.64 -3.48
CA GLU A 53 5.09 1.60 -4.90
C GLU A 53 3.88 1.17 -5.71
N ARG A 54 3.71 1.79 -6.88
CA ARG A 54 2.68 1.43 -7.84
C ARG A 54 3.30 0.59 -8.94
N GLU A 55 2.93 -0.69 -9.00
CA GLU A 55 3.32 -1.58 -10.09
C GLU A 55 2.32 -1.45 -11.24
N GLU A 56 2.60 -0.64 -12.25
CA GLU A 56 1.79 -0.69 -13.48
C GLU A 56 2.14 -1.98 -14.25
N PRO A 57 1.18 -2.90 -14.48
CA PRO A 57 1.46 -4.09 -15.26
C PRO A 57 1.91 -3.68 -16.67
N GLU A 58 3.07 -4.18 -17.14
CA GLU A 58 3.52 -4.01 -18.54
C GLU A 58 2.48 -4.49 -19.56
N ALA A 59 1.52 -5.32 -19.14
CA ALA A 59 0.37 -5.75 -19.94
C ALA A 59 -0.60 -4.62 -20.33
N MET A 60 -0.50 -3.43 -19.71
CA MET A 60 -1.20 -2.22 -20.17
C MET A 60 -0.46 -1.49 -21.30
N GLN A 61 0.69 -2.00 -21.77
CA GLN A 61 1.25 -1.48 -23.01
C GLN A 61 0.26 -1.75 -24.15
N PRO A 62 -0.17 -0.71 -24.88
CA PRO A 62 -1.07 -0.88 -26.00
C PRO A 62 -0.40 -1.78 -27.06
N ARG A 63 -0.96 -2.97 -27.27
CA ARG A 63 -0.48 -3.89 -28.30
C ARG A 63 -0.87 -3.34 -29.66
N LYS A 64 0.12 -3.11 -30.54
CA LYS A 64 -0.14 -2.83 -31.96
C LYS A 64 -0.73 -4.09 -32.61
N ILE A 65 -2.01 -4.03 -32.98
CA ILE A 65 -2.65 -5.04 -33.83
C ILE A 65 -2.34 -4.71 -35.29
N ALA A 66 -1.71 -5.64 -36.01
CA ALA A 66 -1.55 -5.52 -37.45
C ALA A 66 -2.89 -5.76 -38.14
N ILE A 67 -3.39 -4.78 -38.89
CA ILE A 67 -4.59 -4.95 -39.72
C ILE A 67 -4.14 -5.46 -41.10
N GLY A 68 -4.58 -6.66 -41.50
CA GLY A 68 -4.49 -7.11 -42.91
C GLY A 68 -3.75 -8.43 -43.20
N ALA A 69 -3.32 -9.23 -42.23
CA ALA A 69 -2.75 -10.54 -42.53
C ALA A 69 -3.83 -11.62 -42.55
N LYS A 70 -4.28 -11.98 -43.76
CA LYS A 70 -5.08 -13.17 -44.04
C LYS A 70 -4.30 -14.40 -43.57
N VAL A 71 -4.75 -15.05 -42.50
CA VAL A 71 -4.23 -16.37 -42.09
C VAL A 71 -4.79 -17.37 -43.09
N GLU A 72 -4.06 -17.61 -44.18
CA GLU A 72 -4.29 -18.79 -45.02
C GLU A 72 -3.69 -19.98 -44.27
N GLY A 73 -4.56 -20.72 -43.58
CA GLY A 73 -4.23 -22.01 -43.01
C GLY A 73 -3.88 -22.99 -44.12
N SER A 74 -2.59 -23.30 -44.23
CA SER A 74 -2.11 -24.47 -44.95
C SER A 74 -2.41 -25.73 -44.13
N ALA A 75 -3.45 -26.46 -44.52
CA ALA A 75 -3.64 -27.84 -44.11
C ALA A 75 -4.40 -28.61 -45.21
N GLU A 76 -3.67 -29.03 -46.26
CA GLU A 76 -4.00 -30.23 -47.04
C GLU A 76 -2.84 -30.61 -47.97
N ALA A 77 -2.13 -31.68 -47.62
CA ALA A 77 -1.53 -32.70 -48.50
C ALA A 77 -0.83 -33.76 -47.64
#